data_AF-A0A4Q2DG58-F1
#
_entry.id   AF-A0A4Q2DG58-F1
#
_cell.length_a   1.000
_cell.length_b   1.000
_cell.length_c   1.000
_cell.angle_alpha   90.00
_cell.angle_beta   90.00
_cell.angle_gamma   90.00
#
_symmetry.space_group_name_H-M   'P 1'
#
loop_
_entity.id
_entity.type
_entity.pdbx_description
1 polymer ?
#
loop_
_entity_poly.entity_id
_entity_poly.type
_entity_poly.pdbx_seq_one_letter_code
_entity_poly.pdbx_strand_id
1 'polypeptide(L)'
;MTAKLGFSLSRGVLSTISPPIPKAYEWAARYKATPSKPLIDMSQGVPGIPPPEELRAAIAQASASPDHFSYCRWDGEPSLRSALVEEMKAVYGSQADIKIEDVALTAGCNLAFMAVVMTLADAGDEIILPVPWYFNHE
;
A
#
# COMPACT_ATOMS: atom_id res chain seq x y z
N MET A 1 19.95 6.11 24.15
CA MET A 1 19.04 6.38 25.28
C MET A 1 17.67 6.67 24.68
N THR A 2 16.73 5.74 24.74
CA THR A 2 15.35 6.00 24.31
C THR A 2 14.74 6.99 25.28
N ALA A 3 14.35 8.17 24.79
CA ALA A 3 13.65 9.16 25.60
C ALA A 3 12.40 8.53 26.21
N LYS A 4 12.19 8.72 27.52
CA LYS A 4 11.04 8.17 28.22
C LYS A 4 9.79 8.90 27.73
N LEU A 5 8.96 8.22 26.94
CA LEU A 5 7.68 8.77 26.47
C LEU A 5 6.78 9.10 27.66
N GLY A 6 6.03 10.20 27.58
CA GLY A 6 5.06 10.62 28.61
C GLY A 6 3.76 9.79 28.63
N PHE A 7 3.69 8.71 27.85
CA PHE A 7 2.54 7.84 27.70
C PHE A 7 2.99 6.40 27.47
N SER A 8 2.11 5.44 27.77
CA SER A 8 2.31 4.04 27.44
C SER A 8 1.91 3.77 25.99
N LEU A 9 2.74 3.01 25.27
CA LEU A 9 2.38 2.48 23.96
C LEU A 9 1.43 1.29 24.11
N SER A 10 0.54 1.10 23.14
CA SER A 10 -0.34 -0.08 23.11
C SER A 10 0.48 -1.35 22.89
N ARG A 11 -0.04 -2.49 23.36
CA ARG A 11 0.61 -3.79 23.15
C ARG A 11 0.80 -4.09 21.67
N GLY A 12 -0.20 -3.77 20.84
CA GLY A 12 -0.14 -3.97 19.39
C GLY A 12 1.03 -3.23 18.75
N VAL A 13 1.23 -1.95 19.09
CA VAL A 13 2.37 -1.17 18.59
C VAL A 13 3.71 -1.75 19.05
N LEU A 14 3.78 -2.23 20.29
CA LEU A 14 5.00 -2.84 20.83
C LEU A 14 5.31 -4.22 20.22
N SER A 15 4.30 -4.94 19.70
CA SER A 15 4.46 -6.24 19.06
C SER A 15 4.75 -6.15 17.56
N THR A 16 4.51 -5.02 16.91
CA THR A 16 4.81 -4.83 15.49
C THR A 16 6.32 -4.82 15.24
N ILE A 17 6.78 -5.63 14.29
CA ILE A 17 8.18 -5.65 13.87
C ILE A 17 8.61 -4.35 13.17
N SER A 18 9.90 -4.05 13.21
CA SER A 18 10.45 -2.96 12.41
C SER A 18 10.55 -3.37 10.94
N PRO A 19 10.12 -2.52 9.98
CA PRO A 19 10.15 -2.87 8.57
C PRO A 19 11.60 -3.06 8.08
N PRO A 20 11.86 -4.03 7.20
CA PRO A 20 13.22 -4.34 6.74
C PRO A 20 13.79 -3.28 5.78
N ILE A 21 12.93 -2.58 5.04
CA ILE A 21 13.36 -1.61 4.01
C ILE A 21 14.16 -0.43 4.59
N PRO A 22 13.68 0.29 5.63
CA PRO A 22 14.50 1.32 6.28
C PRO A 22 15.83 0.78 6.80
N LYS A 23 15.86 -0.48 7.26
CA LYS A 23 17.09 -1.11 7.73
C LYS A 23 18.10 -1.32 6.61
N ALA A 24 17.64 -1.76 5.44
CA ALA A 24 18.47 -1.86 4.25
C ALA A 24 19.04 -0.49 3.85
N TYR A 25 18.23 0.57 3.92
CA TYR A 25 18.69 1.93 3.66
C TYR A 25 19.73 2.43 4.67
N GLU A 26 19.61 2.09 5.95
CA GLU A 26 20.67 2.38 6.94
C GLU A 26 22.00 1.73 6.57
N TRP A 27 21.98 0.50 6.05
CA TRP A 27 23.20 -0.18 5.60
C TRP A 27 23.77 0.46 4.34
N ALA A 28 22.90 0.78 3.37
CA ALA A 28 23.26 1.45 2.13
C ALA A 28 23.94 2.80 2.41
N ALA A 29 23.40 3.59 3.34
CA ALA A 29 23.95 4.90 3.71
C ALA A 29 25.34 4.82 4.37
N ARG A 30 25.69 3.67 4.99
CA ARG A 30 27.00 3.44 5.61
C ARG A 30 28.03 2.86 4.63
N TYR A 31 27.58 2.33 3.49
CA TYR A 31 28.44 1.70 2.50
C TYR A 31 29.22 2.75 1.70
N LYS A 32 30.54 2.55 1.57
CA LYS A 32 31.42 3.42 0.77
C LYS A 32 31.64 2.80 -0.60
N ALA A 33 30.84 3.22 -1.58
CA ALA A 33 30.96 2.76 -2.95
C ALA A 33 32.29 3.21 -3.59
N THR A 34 32.83 2.37 -4.48
CA THR A 34 33.99 2.70 -5.32
C THR A 34 33.65 2.38 -6.79
N PRO A 35 34.39 2.90 -7.78
CA PRO A 35 34.14 2.56 -9.18
C PRO A 35 34.15 1.06 -9.48
N SER A 36 34.98 0.28 -8.76
CA SER A 36 35.05 -1.18 -8.89
C SER A 36 34.04 -1.93 -8.02
N LYS A 37 33.36 -1.25 -7.08
CA LYS A 37 32.34 -1.81 -6.18
C LYS A 37 31.21 -0.80 -5.94
N PRO A 38 30.38 -0.52 -6.96
CA PRO A 38 29.24 0.38 -6.81
C PRO A 38 28.21 -0.20 -5.84
N LEU A 39 27.39 0.68 -5.26
CA LEU A 39 26.18 0.25 -4.54
C LEU A 39 25.11 -0.11 -5.57
N ILE A 40 24.52 -1.29 -5.44
CA ILE A 40 23.37 -1.73 -6.23
C ILE A 40 22.21 -1.92 -5.26
N ASP A 41 21.22 -1.05 -5.34
CA ASP A 41 20.03 -1.14 -4.49
C ASP A 41 19.00 -2.08 -5.11
N MET A 42 18.75 -3.19 -4.44
CA MET A 42 17.71 -4.18 -4.76
C MET A 42 16.77 -4.40 -3.57
N SER A 43 16.71 -3.44 -2.64
CA SER A 43 16.01 -3.61 -1.38
C SER A 43 14.50 -3.36 -1.50
N GLN A 44 14.08 -2.29 -2.17
CA GLN A 44 12.67 -1.90 -2.29
C GLN A 44 12.11 -2.17 -3.69
N GLY A 45 10.96 -2.83 -3.76
CA GLY A 45 10.24 -3.13 -5.00
C GLY A 45 9.42 -1.95 -5.55
N VAL A 46 10.00 -0.76 -5.65
CA VAL A 46 9.37 0.39 -6.32
C VAL A 46 9.81 0.41 -7.78
N PRO A 47 8.88 0.59 -8.75
CA PRO A 47 9.26 0.74 -10.15
C PRO A 47 10.25 1.90 -10.35
N GLY A 48 11.38 1.64 -11.01
CA GLY A 48 12.41 2.65 -11.28
C GLY A 48 12.09 3.61 -12.44
N ILE A 49 10.90 3.49 -13.05
CA ILE A 49 10.45 4.33 -14.16
C ILE A 49 9.28 5.20 -13.72
N PRO A 50 9.13 6.42 -14.28
CA PRO A 50 7.97 7.24 -14.00
C PRO A 50 6.68 6.57 -14.51
N PRO A 51 5.51 6.94 -13.95
CA PRO A 51 4.24 6.50 -14.49
C PRO A 51 4.06 6.89 -15.96
N PRO A 52 3.21 6.17 -16.73
CA PRO A 52 2.90 6.49 -18.13
C PRO A 52 2.49 7.96 -18.32
N GLU A 53 2.77 8.53 -19.51
CA GLU A 53 2.47 9.93 -19.80
C GLU A 53 0.98 10.24 -19.67
N GLU A 54 0.13 9.32 -20.10
CA GLU A 54 -1.33 9.44 -20.06
C GLU A 54 -1.82 9.62 -18.62
N LEU A 55 -1.25 8.87 -17.67
CA LEU A 55 -1.58 8.99 -16.26
C LEU A 55 -1.04 10.31 -15.68
N ARG A 56 0.17 10.71 -16.04
CA ARG A 56 0.76 11.99 -15.60
C ARG A 56 -0.08 13.18 -16.10
N ALA A 57 -0.53 13.16 -17.34
CA ALA A 57 -1.41 14.17 -17.93
C ALA A 57 -2.79 14.20 -17.23
N ALA A 58 -3.39 13.05 -16.96
CA ALA A 58 -4.66 12.96 -16.24
C ALA A 58 -4.57 13.52 -14.82
N ILE A 59 -3.48 13.21 -14.09
CA ILE A 59 -3.23 13.79 -12.76
C ILE A 59 -3.07 15.31 -12.84
N ALA A 60 -2.32 15.82 -13.82
CA ALA A 60 -2.14 17.25 -14.01
C ALA A 60 -3.48 17.96 -14.27
N GLN A 61 -4.29 17.41 -15.17
CA GLN A 61 -5.62 17.94 -15.47
C GLN A 61 -6.55 17.92 -14.24
N ALA A 62 -6.60 16.80 -13.51
CA ALA A 62 -7.41 16.69 -12.31
C ALA A 62 -6.96 17.68 -11.22
N SER A 63 -5.65 17.85 -11.04
CA SER A 63 -5.11 18.77 -10.03
C SER A 63 -5.41 20.25 -10.31
N ALA A 64 -5.73 20.61 -11.56
CA ALA A 64 -6.09 21.97 -11.93
C ALA A 64 -7.56 22.31 -11.65
N SER A 65 -8.42 21.30 -11.43
CA SER A 65 -9.85 21.53 -11.19
C SER A 65 -10.15 21.76 -9.71
N PRO A 66 -10.78 22.89 -9.33
CA PRO A 66 -11.16 23.15 -7.93
C PRO A 66 -12.17 22.13 -7.38
N ASP A 67 -12.91 21.44 -8.26
CA ASP A 67 -13.95 20.47 -7.87
C ASP A 67 -13.37 19.21 -7.20
N HIS A 68 -12.09 18.92 -7.39
CA HIS A 68 -11.43 17.72 -6.88
C HIS A 68 -10.79 17.88 -5.49
N PHE A 69 -11.02 19.00 -4.80
CA PHE A 69 -10.47 19.27 -3.47
C PHE A 69 -11.48 19.08 -2.32
N SER A 70 -12.61 18.42 -2.60
CA SER A 70 -13.64 18.12 -1.61
C SER A 70 -13.55 16.69 -1.09
N TYR A 71 -14.33 16.37 -0.05
CA TYR A 71 -14.44 14.99 0.43
C TYR A 71 -14.95 14.06 -0.67
N CYS A 72 -14.29 12.91 -0.79
CA CYS A 72 -14.79 11.80 -1.58
C CYS A 72 -15.86 11.03 -0.81
N ARG A 73 -16.65 10.23 -1.53
CA ARG A 73 -17.48 9.21 -0.90
C ARG A 73 -16.62 8.23 -0.12
N TRP A 74 -17.15 7.69 0.98
CA TRP A 74 -16.43 6.80 1.88
C TRP A 74 -15.94 5.50 1.21
N ASP A 75 -16.66 5.02 0.20
CA ASP A 75 -16.38 3.82 -0.58
C ASP A 75 -15.60 4.12 -1.88
N GLY A 76 -15.35 5.40 -2.17
CA GLY A 76 -14.64 5.87 -3.35
C GLY A 76 -15.54 6.41 -4.47
N GLU A 77 -14.90 7.05 -5.44
CA GLU A 77 -15.58 7.68 -6.57
C GLU A 77 -16.28 6.62 -7.47
N PRO A 78 -17.58 6.75 -7.79
CA PRO A 78 -18.32 5.73 -8.54
C PRO A 78 -17.71 5.43 -9.92
N SER A 79 -17.21 6.44 -10.63
CA SER A 79 -16.59 6.24 -11.94
C SER A 79 -15.33 5.38 -11.88
N LEU A 80 -14.48 5.58 -10.86
CA LEU A 80 -13.27 4.79 -10.65
C LEU A 80 -13.59 3.36 -10.19
N ARG A 81 -14.61 3.18 -9.33
CA ARG A 81 -15.07 1.84 -8.94
C ARG A 81 -15.60 1.05 -10.13
N SER A 82 -16.41 1.68 -10.99
CA SER A 82 -16.87 1.05 -12.23
C SER A 82 -15.71 0.65 -13.14
N ALA A 83 -14.72 1.53 -13.32
CA ALA A 83 -13.54 1.22 -14.12
C ALA A 83 -12.75 0.02 -13.56
N LEU A 84 -12.63 -0.08 -12.24
CA LEU A 84 -11.98 -1.22 -11.58
C LEU A 84 -12.76 -2.53 -11.78
N VAL A 85 -14.10 -2.50 -11.75
CA VAL A 85 -14.92 -3.69 -12.07
C VAL A 85 -14.66 -4.17 -13.49
N GLU A 86 -14.59 -3.26 -14.45
CA GLU A 86 -14.30 -3.60 -15.85
C GLU A 86 -12.88 -4.15 -16.02
N GLU A 87 -11.89 -3.56 -15.35
CA GLU A 87 -10.51 -4.07 -15.33
C GLU A 87 -10.45 -5.48 -14.74
N MET A 88 -11.11 -5.71 -13.60
CA MET A 88 -11.17 -7.02 -12.95
C MET A 88 -11.78 -8.07 -13.89
N LYS A 89 -12.85 -7.73 -14.62
CA LYS A 89 -13.44 -8.63 -15.63
C LYS A 89 -12.54 -8.84 -16.84
N ALA A 90 -11.76 -7.83 -17.23
CA ALA A 90 -10.79 -8.00 -18.32
C ALA A 90 -9.63 -8.93 -17.92
N VAL A 91 -9.12 -8.81 -16.68
CA VAL A 91 -7.98 -9.59 -16.18
C VAL A 91 -8.37 -11.00 -15.75
N TYR A 92 -9.49 -11.14 -15.03
CA TYR A 92 -9.92 -12.40 -14.40
C TYR A 92 -11.05 -13.12 -15.15
N GLY A 93 -11.58 -12.51 -16.21
CA GLY A 93 -12.57 -13.11 -17.11
C GLY A 93 -13.92 -12.38 -17.11
N SER A 94 -14.53 -12.24 -18.29
CA SER A 94 -15.75 -11.45 -18.49
C SER A 94 -16.98 -11.96 -17.73
N GLN A 95 -16.93 -13.21 -17.27
CA GLN A 95 -17.97 -13.84 -16.46
C GLN A 95 -17.75 -13.70 -14.94
N ALA A 96 -16.70 -12.98 -14.50
CA ALA A 96 -16.48 -12.73 -13.09
C ALA A 96 -17.69 -11.99 -12.48
N ASP A 97 -18.28 -12.58 -11.42
CA ASP A 97 -19.38 -11.99 -10.66
C ASP A 97 -18.85 -10.94 -9.70
N ILE A 98 -18.49 -9.78 -10.26
CA ILE A 98 -18.05 -8.60 -9.52
C ILE A 98 -18.91 -7.42 -9.97
N LYS A 99 -19.48 -6.72 -8.99
CA LYS A 99 -20.31 -5.53 -9.19
C LYS A 99 -19.69 -4.34 -8.46
N ILE A 100 -20.20 -3.15 -8.75
CA ILE A 100 -19.66 -1.91 -8.17
C ILE A 100 -19.82 -1.91 -6.64
N GLU A 101 -20.89 -2.53 -6.12
CA GLU A 101 -21.18 -2.63 -4.69
C GLU A 101 -20.17 -3.50 -3.94
N ASP A 102 -19.48 -4.41 -4.64
CA ASP A 102 -18.44 -5.29 -4.09
C ASP A 102 -17.07 -4.61 -4.00
N VAL A 103 -16.94 -3.38 -4.51
CA VAL A 103 -15.66 -2.66 -4.62
C VAL A 103 -15.65 -1.45 -3.68
N ALA A 104 -14.62 -1.34 -2.84
CA ALA A 104 -14.30 -0.14 -2.09
C ALA A 104 -12.86 0.32 -2.40
N LEU A 105 -12.65 1.62 -2.57
CA LEU A 105 -11.33 2.19 -2.84
C LEU A 105 -10.60 2.54 -1.54
N THR A 106 -9.33 2.15 -1.43
CA THR A 106 -8.49 2.44 -0.26
C THR A 106 -7.21 3.18 -0.66
N ALA A 107 -6.56 3.79 0.32
CA ALA A 107 -5.21 4.35 0.19
C ALA A 107 -4.16 3.24 0.09
N GLY A 108 -4.12 2.57 -1.06
CA GLY A 108 -3.23 1.45 -1.34
C GLY A 108 -3.65 0.12 -0.71
N CYS A 109 -2.94 -0.94 -1.06
CA CYS A 109 -3.24 -2.31 -0.66
C CYS A 109 -3.03 -2.58 0.84
N ASN A 110 -2.11 -1.88 1.51
CA ASN A 110 -1.90 -2.05 2.95
C ASN A 110 -3.15 -1.66 3.76
N LEU A 111 -3.82 -0.56 3.39
CA LEU A 111 -5.06 -0.18 4.04
C LEU A 111 -6.20 -1.15 3.70
N ALA A 112 -6.25 -1.66 2.46
CA ALA A 112 -7.22 -2.70 2.09
C ALA A 112 -7.03 -3.96 2.95
N PHE A 113 -5.79 -4.45 3.10
CA PHE A 113 -5.48 -5.59 3.95
C PHE A 113 -5.93 -5.34 5.39
N MET A 114 -5.52 -4.21 5.99
CA MET A 114 -5.90 -3.90 7.36
C MET A 114 -7.42 -3.77 7.54
N ALA A 115 -8.12 -3.15 6.59
CA ALA A 115 -9.58 -3.03 6.63
C ALA A 115 -10.26 -4.41 6.62
N VAL A 116 -9.79 -5.34 5.78
CA VAL A 116 -10.29 -6.72 5.73
C VAL A 116 -10.04 -7.45 7.05
N VAL A 117 -8.81 -7.38 7.58
CA VAL A 117 -8.45 -8.02 8.85
C VAL A 117 -9.31 -7.49 10.00
N MET A 118 -9.44 -6.18 10.15
CA MET A 118 -10.28 -5.56 11.18
C MET A 118 -11.78 -5.84 11.03
N THR A 119 -12.23 -6.22 9.83
CA THR A 119 -13.64 -6.54 9.56
C THR A 119 -13.95 -8.00 9.88
N LEU A 120 -13.00 -8.91 9.69
CA LEU A 120 -13.23 -10.36 9.71
C LEU A 120 -12.73 -11.05 10.99
N ALA A 121 -11.83 -10.43 11.75
CA ALA A 121 -11.16 -11.08 12.87
C ALA A 121 -11.18 -10.21 14.13
N ASP A 122 -11.40 -10.85 15.26
CA ASP A 122 -11.27 -10.28 16.60
C ASP A 122 -10.02 -10.83 17.32
N ALA A 123 -9.72 -10.25 18.49
CA ALA A 123 -8.61 -10.72 19.32
C ALA A 123 -8.83 -12.18 19.76
N GLY A 124 -7.92 -13.06 19.31
CA GLY A 124 -7.98 -14.51 19.58
C GLY A 124 -8.31 -15.34 18.35
N ASP A 125 -8.79 -14.72 17.26
CA ASP A 125 -8.96 -15.39 15.98
C ASP A 125 -7.60 -15.59 15.28
N GLU A 126 -7.56 -16.56 14.37
CA GLU A 126 -6.35 -16.93 13.61
C GLU A 126 -6.51 -16.60 12.12
N ILE A 127 -5.48 -15.97 11.53
CA ILE A 127 -5.40 -15.68 10.10
C ILE A 127 -4.24 -16.49 9.50
N ILE A 128 -4.54 -17.28 8.47
CA ILE A 128 -3.52 -18.09 7.81
C ILE A 128 -2.71 -17.24 6.83
N LEU A 129 -1.39 -17.17 7.03
CA LEU A 129 -0.45 -16.52 6.12
C LEU A 129 0.41 -17.57 5.40
N PRO A 130 0.34 -17.69 4.06
CA PRO A 130 1.22 -18.58 3.31
C PRO A 130 2.67 -18.05 3.37
N VAL A 131 3.63 -18.96 3.49
CA VAL A 131 5.06 -18.63 3.50
C VAL A 131 5.68 -18.76 2.09
N PRO A 132 6.48 -17.79 1.61
CA PRO A 132 6.78 -16.49 2.24
C PRO A 132 5.61 -15.48 2.10
N TRP A 133 5.40 -14.67 3.13
CA TRP A 133 4.38 -13.61 3.15
C TRP A 133 5.00 -12.21 3.03
N TYR A 134 4.17 -11.23 2.69
CA TYR A 134 4.54 -9.83 2.64
C TYR A 134 4.58 -9.24 4.05
N PHE A 135 5.67 -8.56 4.41
CA PHE A 135 5.97 -8.25 5.82
C PHE A 135 4.95 -7.36 6.55
N ASN A 136 4.04 -6.70 5.83
CA ASN A 136 2.94 -5.91 6.42
C ASN A 136 1.76 -6.78 6.89
N HIS A 137 1.77 -8.08 6.61
CA HIS A 137 0.67 -8.98 6.97
C HIS A 137 0.85 -9.64 8.34
N GLU A 138 2.02 -9.50 8.96
CA GLU A 138 2.31 -9.92 10.35
C GLU A 138 2.06 -8.77 11.32
#